data_AF-A0A7V9P2C8-F1
#
_entry.id   AF-A0A7V9P2C8-F1
#
_cell.length_a   1.000
_cell.length_b   1.000
_cell.length_c   1.000
_cell.angle_alpha   90.00
_cell.angle_beta   90.00
_cell.angle_gamma   90.00
#
_symmetry.space_group_name_H-M   'P 1'
#
loop_
_entity.id
_entity.type
_entity.pdbx_description
1 polymer ?
#
loop_
_entity_poly.entity_id
_entity_poly.type
_entity_poly.pdbx_seq_one_letter_code
_entity_poly.pdbx_strand_id
1 'polypeptide(L)'
;MQRIFILFLILFCCVCKSQTVQSSCNAHDSILKKYKSDAHKLNYRRVYHINSTYKDSISFNKTITNTYLNALVAVYNATALPAVDTVLNIFNIHAYNPIVNAVLIKADSNLLWMKNIRANITPVGNSTVDSLMNKYYLKKDYYFAGLSPNATLVLKTDSNCNISALARKFQSVQGVTQADSSFYAGDNNNIIDSITSTFTWLVYSYGWGDCPNGCSFKRYWGFKVYNDCSVEYTGSYGTSLTVGIKEVLNSFSKSRAYPNPFKDQLTIQLPINSSKDKVTLKITNTLGRTILQNDFSDKESFVLNTSVFPDGIYILTTYLNNSIYSIQKIIKH
;
A
#
# COMPACT_ATOMS: atom_id res chain seq x y z
N MET A 1 55.07 28.60 35.08
CA MET A 1 53.64 28.86 34.81
C MET A 1 53.23 28.10 33.56
N GLN A 2 52.69 26.90 33.71
CA GLN A 2 52.27 26.04 32.58
C GLN A 2 50.79 25.74 32.79
N ARG A 3 49.92 26.38 32.00
CA ARG A 3 48.46 26.23 32.10
C ARG A 3 48.06 24.97 31.32
N ILE A 4 47.63 23.95 32.05
CA ILE A 4 47.03 22.73 31.50
C ILE A 4 45.59 23.05 31.10
N PHE A 5 45.29 23.00 29.80
CA PHE A 5 43.95 23.12 29.26
C PHE A 5 43.30 21.73 29.26
N ILE A 6 42.41 21.45 30.21
CA ILE A 6 41.64 20.21 30.25
C ILE A 6 40.47 20.36 29.28
N LEU A 7 40.56 19.68 28.13
CA LEU A 7 39.46 19.54 27.18
C LEU A 7 38.45 18.52 27.73
N PHE A 8 37.33 18.98 28.27
CA PHE A 8 36.19 18.13 28.63
C PHE A 8 35.48 17.68 27.36
N LEU A 9 35.77 16.46 26.90
CA LEU A 9 35.03 15.81 25.82
C LEU A 9 33.69 15.33 26.41
N ILE A 10 32.64 16.15 26.31
CA ILE A 10 31.28 15.77 26.68
C ILE A 10 30.82 14.70 25.68
N LEU A 11 30.89 13.45 26.10
CA LEU A 11 30.29 12.31 25.43
C LEU A 11 28.77 12.49 25.53
N PHE A 12 28.17 13.24 24.60
CA PHE A 12 26.73 13.22 24.39
C PHE A 12 26.38 11.82 23.89
N CYS A 13 26.07 10.92 24.83
CA CYS A 13 25.29 9.73 24.55
C CYS A 13 23.96 10.23 23.96
N CYS A 14 23.91 10.28 22.63
CA CYS A 14 22.70 10.52 21.88
C CYS A 14 21.82 9.29 22.07
N VAL A 15 21.15 9.21 23.22
CA VAL A 15 20.02 8.32 23.42
C VAL A 15 19.02 8.78 22.38
N CYS A 16 18.92 8.06 21.26
CA CYS A 16 17.81 8.17 20.31
C CYS A 16 16.53 7.80 21.07
N LYS A 17 16.05 8.71 21.91
CA LYS A 17 14.72 8.63 22.47
C LYS A 17 13.80 8.75 21.28
N SER A 18 12.96 7.72 21.12
CA SER A 18 11.76 7.77 20.30
C SER A 18 11.12 9.15 20.46
N GLN A 19 11.08 9.93 19.38
CA GLN A 19 10.65 11.32 19.45
C GLN A 19 9.12 11.36 19.44
N THR A 20 8.53 11.73 20.58
CA THR A 20 7.13 12.12 20.63
C THR A 20 6.98 13.53 20.09
N VAL A 21 6.06 13.71 19.15
CA VAL A 21 5.70 15.02 18.61
C VAL A 21 4.28 15.38 19.04
N GLN A 22 4.06 16.64 19.38
CA GLN A 22 2.70 17.12 19.60
C GLN A 22 1.96 17.14 18.26
N SER A 23 0.73 16.62 18.25
CA SER A 23 -0.15 16.62 17.08
C SER A 23 -1.56 17.05 17.50
N SER A 24 -2.56 16.77 16.66
CA SER A 24 -3.96 17.13 16.87
C SER A 24 -4.87 16.01 16.38
N CYS A 25 -5.92 15.69 17.14
CA CYS A 25 -6.99 14.80 16.70
C CYS A 25 -8.08 15.52 15.89
N ASN A 26 -7.94 16.82 15.64
CA ASN A 26 -8.87 17.60 14.83
C ASN A 26 -8.39 17.65 13.37
N ALA A 27 -9.32 17.48 12.43
CA ALA A 27 -9.05 17.68 11.02
C ALA A 27 -10.31 18.15 10.30
N HIS A 28 -10.12 18.64 9.07
CA HIS A 28 -11.22 19.01 8.19
C HIS A 28 -12.11 17.80 7.86
N ASP A 29 -13.40 18.04 7.61
CA ASP A 29 -14.40 16.99 7.35
C ASP A 29 -14.01 16.02 6.23
N SER A 30 -13.28 16.51 5.22
CA SER A 30 -12.77 15.66 4.13
C SER A 30 -11.78 14.59 4.64
N ILE A 31 -10.93 14.92 5.60
CA ILE A 31 -9.97 14.01 6.22
C ILE A 31 -10.69 13.05 7.18
N LEU A 32 -11.63 13.58 7.97
CA LEU A 32 -12.48 12.75 8.83
C LEU A 32 -13.23 11.71 8.00
N LYS A 33 -13.81 12.12 6.86
CA LYS A 33 -14.50 11.24 5.92
C LYS A 33 -13.55 10.20 5.31
N LYS A 34 -12.32 10.58 4.96
CA LYS A 34 -11.28 9.66 4.43
C LYS A 34 -10.99 8.54 5.43
N TYR A 35 -10.75 8.86 6.71
CA TYR A 35 -10.34 7.87 7.72
C TYR A 35 -11.49 7.20 8.48
N LYS A 36 -12.73 7.69 8.35
CA LYS A 36 -13.89 7.08 8.99
C LYS A 36 -14.07 5.61 8.59
N SER A 37 -13.76 5.26 7.35
CA SER A 37 -13.84 3.88 6.89
C SER A 37 -12.81 2.98 7.57
N ASP A 38 -11.58 3.47 7.73
CA ASP A 38 -10.52 2.75 8.43
C ASP A 38 -10.86 2.55 9.90
N ALA A 39 -11.34 3.61 10.57
CA ALA A 39 -11.78 3.54 11.96
C ALA A 39 -12.88 2.49 12.18
N HIS A 40 -13.84 2.38 11.25
CA HIS A 40 -14.88 1.36 11.30
C HIS A 40 -14.32 -0.07 11.10
N LYS A 41 -13.35 -0.25 10.20
CA LYS A 41 -12.70 -1.57 9.99
C LYS A 41 -11.88 -1.99 11.21
N LEU A 42 -11.15 -1.07 11.84
CA LEU A 42 -10.42 -1.33 13.08
C LEU A 42 -11.38 -1.66 14.23
N ASN A 43 -12.46 -0.89 14.39
CA ASN A 43 -13.51 -1.17 15.37
C ASN A 43 -14.12 -2.56 15.16
N TYR A 44 -14.49 -2.89 13.92
CA TYR A 44 -14.97 -4.22 13.57
C TYR A 44 -13.99 -5.30 14.07
N ARG A 45 -12.72 -5.23 13.70
CA ARG A 45 -11.73 -6.26 14.08
C ARG A 45 -11.62 -6.37 15.60
N ARG A 46 -11.57 -5.23 16.30
CA ARG A 46 -11.46 -5.19 17.75
C ARG A 46 -12.65 -5.87 18.43
N VAL A 47 -13.89 -5.54 18.05
CA VAL A 47 -15.08 -6.10 18.73
C VAL A 47 -15.12 -7.63 18.64
N TYR A 48 -14.63 -8.21 17.55
CA TYR A 48 -14.49 -9.65 17.40
C TYR A 48 -13.29 -10.19 18.18
N HIS A 49 -12.13 -9.52 18.12
CA HIS A 49 -10.91 -9.94 18.82
C HIS A 49 -11.09 -10.00 20.35
N ILE A 50 -11.75 -9.01 20.95
CA ILE A 50 -11.98 -8.95 22.40
C ILE A 50 -13.31 -9.58 22.83
N ASN A 51 -14.03 -10.23 21.92
CA ASN A 51 -15.36 -10.81 22.17
C ASN A 51 -16.35 -9.81 22.82
N SER A 52 -16.37 -8.57 22.34
CA SER A 52 -17.23 -7.51 22.84
C SER A 52 -18.71 -7.82 22.60
N THR A 53 -19.60 -7.31 23.46
CA THR A 53 -21.06 -7.35 23.25
C THR A 53 -21.49 -6.63 21.96
N TYR A 54 -20.68 -5.70 21.45
CA TYR A 54 -20.93 -5.03 20.17
C TYR A 54 -20.77 -5.94 18.95
N LYS A 55 -20.24 -7.16 19.10
CA LYS A 55 -20.14 -8.14 18.00
C LYS A 55 -21.51 -8.49 17.39
N ASP A 56 -22.59 -8.33 18.16
CA ASP A 56 -23.98 -8.60 17.79
C ASP A 56 -24.78 -7.35 17.39
N SER A 57 -24.19 -6.17 17.58
CA SER A 57 -24.74 -4.92 17.11
C SER A 57 -24.37 -4.69 15.64
N ILE A 58 -25.36 -4.31 14.82
CA ILE A 58 -25.13 -3.87 13.43
C ILE A 58 -24.46 -2.49 13.42
N SER A 59 -24.75 -1.64 14.40
CA SER A 59 -24.10 -0.34 14.54
C SER A 59 -22.75 -0.47 15.25
N PHE A 60 -21.76 0.29 14.81
CA PHE A 60 -20.47 0.35 15.47
C PHE A 60 -20.53 1.06 16.83
N ASN A 61 -19.67 0.65 17.76
CA ASN A 61 -19.46 1.38 19.00
C ASN A 61 -18.86 2.76 18.67
N LYS A 62 -19.62 3.84 18.91
CA LYS A 62 -19.20 5.21 18.59
C LYS A 62 -17.93 5.61 19.36
N THR A 63 -17.83 5.24 20.63
CA THR A 63 -16.66 5.56 21.46
C THR A 63 -15.39 4.95 20.88
N ILE A 64 -15.40 3.64 20.57
CA ILE A 64 -14.25 2.96 19.97
C ILE A 64 -13.94 3.50 18.56
N THR A 65 -14.96 3.80 17.77
CA THR A 65 -14.79 4.42 16.45
C THR A 65 -14.08 5.76 16.57
N ASN A 66 -14.50 6.60 17.51
CA ASN A 66 -13.89 7.90 17.74
C ASN A 66 -12.45 7.77 18.25
N THR A 67 -12.15 6.78 19.11
CA THR A 67 -10.77 6.48 19.51
C THR A 67 -9.88 6.20 18.30
N TYR A 68 -10.31 5.33 17.38
CA TYR A 68 -9.54 5.04 16.17
C TYR A 68 -9.46 6.24 15.22
N LEU A 69 -10.56 6.96 15.01
CA LEU A 69 -10.58 8.12 14.13
C LEU A 69 -9.63 9.20 14.64
N ASN A 70 -9.67 9.49 15.93
CA ASN A 70 -8.75 10.42 16.58
C ASN A 70 -7.30 9.98 16.43
N ALA A 71 -7.00 8.70 16.62
CA ALA A 71 -5.66 8.17 16.46
C ALA A 71 -5.15 8.28 15.01
N LEU A 72 -5.97 7.91 14.03
CA LEU A 72 -5.64 8.03 12.61
C LEU A 72 -5.40 9.49 12.20
N VAL A 73 -6.23 10.41 12.69
CA VAL A 73 -6.09 11.86 12.44
C VAL A 73 -4.84 12.43 13.12
N ALA A 74 -4.54 12.00 14.34
CA ALA A 74 -3.32 12.42 15.03
C ALA A 74 -2.06 12.01 14.24
N VAL A 75 -2.02 10.80 13.68
CA VAL A 75 -0.93 10.37 12.79
C VAL A 75 -0.91 11.22 11.52
N TYR A 76 -2.06 11.49 10.90
CA TYR A 76 -2.15 12.36 9.72
C TYR A 76 -1.57 13.77 9.95
N ASN A 77 -1.85 14.36 11.11
CA ASN A 77 -1.40 15.70 11.45
C ASN A 77 0.05 15.75 11.96
N ALA A 78 0.67 14.61 12.28
CA ALA A 78 2.03 14.54 12.83
C ALA A 78 3.12 14.72 11.75
N THR A 79 3.02 15.79 10.96
CA THR A 79 3.86 16.09 9.78
C THR A 79 5.35 16.27 10.10
N ALA A 80 5.71 16.48 11.36
CA ALA A 80 7.10 16.50 11.82
C ALA A 80 7.77 15.11 11.78
N LEU A 81 7.00 14.02 11.62
CA LEU A 81 7.51 12.65 11.51
C LEU A 81 7.59 12.26 10.02
N PRO A 82 8.78 12.07 9.43
CA PRO A 82 8.91 11.71 8.01
C PRO A 82 8.21 10.40 7.63
N ALA A 83 8.09 9.47 8.58
CA ALA A 83 7.36 8.22 8.38
C ALA A 83 5.87 8.42 8.04
N VAL A 84 5.27 9.54 8.46
CA VAL A 84 3.87 9.88 8.15
C VAL A 84 3.69 10.09 6.64
N ASP A 85 4.58 10.84 6.00
CA ASP A 85 4.53 11.06 4.55
C ASP A 85 4.61 9.73 3.77
N THR A 86 5.46 8.81 4.26
CA THR A 86 5.62 7.48 3.65
C THR A 86 4.33 6.67 3.69
N VAL A 87 3.69 6.57 4.86
CA VAL A 87 2.52 5.71 5.03
C VAL A 87 1.24 6.34 4.46
N LEU A 88 1.14 7.68 4.40
CA LEU A 88 -0.09 8.36 4.00
C LEU A 88 -0.08 8.88 2.55
N ASN A 89 1.05 9.40 2.07
CA ASN A 89 1.13 10.04 0.75
C ASN A 89 1.79 9.13 -0.29
N ILE A 90 2.91 8.49 0.08
CA ILE A 90 3.64 7.61 -0.85
C ILE A 90 2.88 6.31 -1.07
N PHE A 91 2.55 5.60 0.01
CA PHE A 91 1.88 4.30 -0.08
C PHE A 91 0.37 4.36 0.12
N ASN A 92 -0.16 5.49 0.62
CA ASN A 92 -1.59 5.69 0.89
C ASN A 92 -2.23 4.47 1.58
N ILE A 93 -1.63 4.04 2.69
CA ILE A 93 -1.99 2.82 3.41
C ILE A 93 -3.31 3.05 4.16
N HIS A 94 -4.24 2.11 3.97
CA HIS A 94 -5.57 2.11 4.57
C HIS A 94 -5.83 0.75 5.25
N ALA A 95 -6.84 0.68 6.12
CA ALA A 95 -7.24 -0.59 6.71
C ALA A 95 -7.89 -1.47 5.62
N TYR A 96 -7.38 -2.68 5.42
CA TYR A 96 -7.78 -3.55 4.31
C TYR A 96 -9.15 -4.22 4.53
N ASN A 97 -9.19 -5.26 5.37
CA ASN A 97 -10.38 -6.07 5.65
C ASN A 97 -11.05 -5.72 6.99
N PRO A 98 -12.29 -6.12 7.27
CA PRO A 98 -13.25 -6.63 6.31
C PRO A 98 -13.87 -5.50 5.47
N ILE A 99 -14.74 -5.88 4.54
CA ILE A 99 -15.69 -4.94 3.94
C ILE A 99 -16.78 -4.63 4.96
N VAL A 100 -17.04 -3.35 5.17
CA VAL A 100 -17.98 -2.85 6.20
C VAL A 100 -19.26 -2.25 5.62
N ASN A 101 -19.49 -2.39 4.31
CA ASN A 101 -20.67 -1.83 3.63
C ASN A 101 -21.31 -2.77 2.60
N ALA A 102 -20.95 -4.07 2.59
CA ALA A 102 -21.50 -5.04 1.65
C ALA A 102 -21.68 -6.41 2.29
N VAL A 103 -22.91 -6.94 2.25
CA VAL A 103 -23.24 -8.30 2.71
C VAL A 103 -23.39 -9.22 1.51
N LEU A 104 -22.77 -10.40 1.59
CA LEU A 104 -22.93 -11.48 0.62
C LEU A 104 -23.97 -12.45 1.14
N ILE A 105 -24.93 -12.82 0.30
CA ILE A 105 -26.03 -13.72 0.62
C ILE A 105 -26.09 -14.80 -0.47
N LYS A 106 -26.16 -16.06 -0.08
CA LYS A 106 -26.54 -17.17 -0.96
C LYS A 106 -27.88 -17.72 -0.52
N ALA A 107 -28.81 -17.81 -1.45
CA ALA A 107 -30.16 -18.28 -1.19
C ALA A 107 -30.73 -18.98 -2.42
N ASP A 108 -31.78 -19.79 -2.21
CA ASP A 108 -32.50 -20.42 -3.32
C ASP A 108 -33.05 -19.34 -4.27
N SER A 109 -32.61 -19.41 -5.52
CA SER A 109 -32.95 -18.49 -6.59
C SER A 109 -34.43 -18.56 -7.00
N ASN A 110 -35.15 -19.61 -6.57
CA ASN A 110 -36.57 -19.78 -6.83
C ASN A 110 -37.47 -19.00 -5.85
N LEU A 111 -36.92 -18.54 -4.73
CA LEU A 111 -37.65 -17.73 -3.76
C LEU A 111 -38.17 -16.45 -4.42
N LEU A 112 -39.41 -16.07 -4.08
CA LEU A 112 -40.06 -14.88 -4.65
C LEU A 112 -39.18 -13.63 -4.49
N TRP A 113 -38.60 -13.42 -3.31
CA TRP A 113 -37.76 -12.27 -3.03
C TRP A 113 -36.44 -12.27 -3.82
N MET A 114 -35.86 -13.43 -4.10
CA MET A 114 -34.66 -13.53 -4.96
C MET A 114 -35.00 -13.20 -6.42
N LYS A 115 -36.15 -13.68 -6.92
CA LYS A 115 -36.65 -13.34 -8.26
C LYS A 115 -36.92 -11.84 -8.40
N ASN A 116 -37.56 -11.24 -7.40
CA ASN A 116 -37.85 -9.80 -7.38
C ASN A 116 -36.57 -8.96 -7.32
N ILE A 117 -35.59 -9.31 -6.47
CA ILE A 117 -34.27 -8.66 -6.45
C ILE A 117 -33.57 -8.76 -7.82
N ARG A 118 -33.58 -9.94 -8.45
CA ARG A 118 -33.02 -10.14 -9.79
C ARG A 118 -33.67 -9.18 -10.80
N ALA A 119 -34.99 -9.05 -10.76
CA ALA A 119 -35.79 -8.18 -11.62
C ALA A 119 -35.78 -6.68 -11.23
N ASN A 120 -35.02 -6.28 -10.19
CA ASN A 120 -35.01 -4.91 -9.66
C ASN A 120 -36.38 -4.43 -9.13
N ILE A 121 -37.20 -5.34 -8.61
CA ILE A 121 -38.50 -5.02 -8.01
C ILE A 121 -38.30 -4.81 -6.51
N THR A 122 -38.73 -3.65 -6.01
CA THR A 122 -38.73 -3.31 -4.57
C THR A 122 -40.10 -2.74 -4.19
N PRO A 123 -40.76 -3.18 -3.10
CA PRO A 123 -40.31 -4.22 -2.16
C PRO A 123 -40.22 -5.62 -2.81
N VAL A 124 -39.39 -6.47 -2.24
CA VAL A 124 -39.05 -7.79 -2.79
C VAL A 124 -40.05 -8.87 -2.38
N GLY A 125 -40.95 -8.57 -1.43
CA GLY A 125 -42.04 -9.47 -1.05
C GLY A 125 -41.66 -10.45 0.06
N ASN A 126 -40.60 -10.17 0.82
CA ASN A 126 -40.28 -10.87 2.07
C ASN A 126 -40.09 -9.81 3.15
N SER A 127 -40.98 -9.78 4.14
CA SER A 127 -41.04 -8.70 5.14
C SER A 127 -39.74 -8.51 5.91
N THR A 128 -39.02 -9.58 6.24
CA THR A 128 -37.72 -9.51 6.91
C THR A 128 -36.67 -8.88 6.00
N VAL A 129 -36.57 -9.34 4.74
CA VAL A 129 -35.62 -8.79 3.76
C VAL A 129 -35.95 -7.33 3.46
N ASP A 130 -37.22 -7.00 3.22
CA ASP A 130 -37.68 -5.63 2.97
C ASP A 130 -37.38 -4.69 4.14
N SER A 131 -37.62 -5.15 5.37
CA SER A 131 -37.30 -4.39 6.58
C SER A 131 -35.79 -4.11 6.71
N LEU A 132 -34.95 -5.13 6.47
CA LEU A 132 -33.49 -4.96 6.48
C LEU A 132 -33.00 -4.04 5.37
N MET A 133 -33.53 -4.20 4.15
CA MET A 133 -33.17 -3.38 3.00
C MET A 133 -33.53 -1.92 3.20
N ASN A 134 -34.74 -1.64 3.71
CA ASN A 134 -35.18 -0.29 4.00
C ASN A 134 -34.39 0.33 5.16
N LYS A 135 -34.24 -0.39 6.29
CA LYS A 135 -33.58 0.14 7.49
C LYS A 135 -32.11 0.48 7.29
N TYR A 136 -31.40 -0.28 6.46
CA TYR A 136 -29.97 -0.10 6.22
C TYR A 136 -29.64 0.39 4.80
N TYR A 137 -30.65 0.90 4.08
CA TYR A 137 -30.51 1.43 2.71
C TYR A 137 -29.76 0.48 1.76
N LEU A 138 -30.05 -0.82 1.88
CA LEU A 138 -29.37 -1.84 1.10
C LEU A 138 -29.88 -1.86 -0.34
N LYS A 139 -28.95 -1.85 -1.29
CA LYS A 139 -29.22 -1.92 -2.72
C LYS A 139 -28.49 -3.11 -3.33
N LYS A 140 -29.10 -3.74 -4.33
CA LYS A 140 -28.45 -4.79 -5.12
C LYS A 140 -27.23 -4.20 -5.83
N ASP A 141 -26.07 -4.80 -5.58
CA ASP A 141 -24.81 -4.49 -6.24
C ASP A 141 -24.44 -5.57 -7.26
N TYR A 142 -24.60 -6.83 -6.87
CA TYR A 142 -24.26 -7.98 -7.70
C TYR A 142 -25.30 -9.09 -7.51
N TYR A 143 -25.62 -9.79 -8.59
CA TYR A 143 -26.47 -10.99 -8.56
C TYR A 143 -25.96 -11.99 -9.59
N PHE A 144 -25.72 -13.22 -9.16
CA PHE A 144 -25.33 -14.32 -10.03
C PHE A 144 -26.12 -15.57 -9.69
N ALA A 145 -26.84 -16.08 -10.68
CA ALA A 145 -27.49 -17.38 -10.63
C ALA A 145 -26.91 -18.22 -11.78
N GLY A 146 -26.03 -19.16 -11.45
CA GLY A 146 -25.56 -20.17 -12.40
C GLY A 146 -26.61 -21.27 -12.58
N LEU A 147 -26.15 -22.49 -12.88
CA LEU A 147 -27.00 -23.68 -12.94
C LEU A 147 -27.37 -24.24 -11.54
N SER A 148 -26.81 -23.68 -10.47
CA SER A 148 -27.12 -24.06 -9.10
C SER A 148 -28.50 -23.53 -8.68
N PRO A 149 -29.27 -24.26 -7.86
CA PRO A 149 -30.49 -23.71 -7.26
C PRO A 149 -30.19 -22.48 -6.40
N ASN A 150 -28.98 -22.33 -5.86
CA ASN A 150 -28.59 -21.18 -5.06
C ASN A 150 -27.97 -20.07 -5.93
N ALA A 151 -28.50 -18.86 -5.79
CA ALA A 151 -27.92 -17.65 -6.36
C ALA A 151 -27.10 -16.90 -5.31
N THR A 152 -26.05 -16.21 -5.75
CA THR A 152 -25.25 -15.29 -4.94
C THR A 152 -25.71 -13.86 -5.18
N LEU A 153 -26.04 -13.16 -4.11
CA LEU A 153 -26.47 -11.78 -4.07
C LEU A 153 -25.49 -10.98 -3.20
N VAL A 154 -25.07 -9.82 -3.68
CA VAL A 154 -24.39 -8.81 -2.85
C VAL A 154 -25.30 -7.60 -2.71
N LEU A 155 -25.58 -7.24 -1.46
CA LEU A 155 -26.28 -6.02 -1.11
C LEU A 155 -25.30 -5.02 -0.50
N LYS A 156 -25.25 -3.81 -1.03
CA LYS A 156 -24.44 -2.69 -0.50
C LYS A 156 -25.30 -1.68 0.24
N THR A 157 -24.79 -1.16 1.34
CA THR A 157 -25.35 -0.02 2.07
C THR A 157 -24.51 1.24 1.77
N ASP A 158 -25.12 2.41 1.91
CA ASP A 158 -24.43 3.70 1.79
C ASP A 158 -23.61 4.06 3.04
N SER A 159 -23.76 3.28 4.12
CA SER A 159 -23.19 3.57 5.44
C SER A 159 -22.47 2.35 5.99
N ASN A 160 -21.26 2.56 6.52
CA ASN A 160 -20.52 1.46 7.12
C ASN A 160 -21.23 0.91 8.37
N CYS A 161 -21.31 -0.41 8.49
CA CYS A 161 -21.87 -1.11 9.62
C CYS A 161 -21.13 -2.44 9.89
N ASN A 162 -21.45 -3.08 11.01
CA ASN A 162 -20.97 -4.41 11.33
C ASN A 162 -21.70 -5.43 10.43
N ILE A 163 -21.12 -5.69 9.27
CA ILE A 163 -21.71 -6.56 8.26
C ILE A 163 -21.91 -7.98 8.76
N SER A 164 -21.07 -8.50 9.66
CA SER A 164 -21.29 -9.84 10.22
C SER A 164 -22.56 -9.92 11.06
N ALA A 165 -22.85 -8.88 11.86
CA ALA A 165 -24.10 -8.81 12.60
C ALA A 165 -25.31 -8.67 11.65
N LEU A 166 -25.17 -7.93 10.55
CA LEU A 166 -26.21 -7.80 9.53
C LEU A 166 -26.43 -9.13 8.79
N ALA A 167 -25.35 -9.82 8.42
CA ALA A 167 -25.36 -11.11 7.74
C ALA A 167 -26.11 -12.16 8.56
N ARG A 168 -25.91 -12.22 9.88
CA ARG A 168 -26.69 -13.11 10.76
C ARG A 168 -28.20 -12.86 10.73
N LYS A 169 -28.65 -11.64 10.46
CA LYS A 169 -30.09 -11.35 10.26
C LYS A 169 -30.60 -11.94 8.94
N PHE A 170 -29.79 -11.91 7.89
CA PHE A 170 -30.11 -12.60 6.64
C PHE A 170 -30.05 -14.12 6.77
N GLN A 171 -29.11 -14.67 7.54
CA GLN A 171 -28.99 -16.10 7.78
C GLN A 171 -30.27 -16.71 8.40
N SER A 172 -31.04 -15.93 9.16
CA SER A 172 -32.33 -16.37 9.72
C SER A 172 -33.51 -16.34 8.73
N VAL A 173 -33.32 -15.83 7.51
CA VAL A 173 -34.37 -15.81 6.48
C VAL A 173 -34.47 -17.20 5.83
N GLN A 174 -35.69 -17.75 5.78
CA GLN A 174 -35.93 -19.06 5.17
C GLN A 174 -35.41 -19.11 3.72
N GLY A 175 -34.66 -20.17 3.41
CA GLY A 175 -34.05 -20.41 2.10
C GLY A 175 -32.72 -19.70 1.86
N VAL A 176 -32.23 -18.90 2.83
CA VAL A 176 -30.83 -18.45 2.86
C VAL A 176 -29.95 -19.60 3.35
N THR A 177 -28.98 -19.99 2.52
CA THR A 177 -28.02 -21.06 2.85
C THR A 177 -26.74 -20.50 3.46
N GLN A 178 -26.36 -19.29 3.08
CA GLN A 178 -25.16 -18.61 3.58
C GLN A 178 -25.37 -17.09 3.58
N ALA A 179 -24.93 -16.41 4.63
CA ALA A 179 -24.83 -14.96 4.65
C ALA A 179 -23.59 -14.55 5.45
N ASP A 180 -22.68 -13.82 4.80
CA ASP A 180 -21.40 -13.43 5.38
C ASP A 180 -21.00 -12.00 4.98
N SER A 181 -19.98 -11.46 5.64
CA SER A 181 -19.28 -10.29 5.12
C SER A 181 -18.57 -10.63 3.82
N SER A 182 -18.74 -9.79 2.80
CA SER A 182 -17.86 -9.86 1.63
C SER A 182 -16.42 -9.61 2.11
N PHE A 183 -15.46 -10.38 1.57
CA PHE A 183 -14.05 -10.21 1.89
C PHE A 183 -13.22 -10.24 0.61
N TYR A 184 -12.09 -9.55 0.65
CA TYR A 184 -11.08 -9.68 -0.39
C TYR A 184 -10.16 -10.84 -0.03
N ALA A 185 -9.97 -11.75 -0.99
CA ALA A 185 -8.95 -12.78 -0.88
C ALA A 185 -7.54 -12.15 -0.98
N GLY A 186 -6.56 -12.84 -0.43
CA GLY A 186 -5.17 -12.40 -0.41
C GLY A 186 -4.88 -11.35 0.65
N ASP A 187 -3.76 -10.67 0.46
CA ASP A 187 -3.14 -9.76 1.41
C ASP A 187 -2.83 -8.42 0.73
N ASN A 188 -2.77 -7.35 1.52
CA ASN A 188 -2.64 -6.00 1.01
C ASN A 188 -2.06 -5.06 2.07
N ASN A 189 -1.86 -3.80 1.69
CA ASN A 189 -1.58 -2.72 2.62
C ASN A 189 -2.64 -2.67 3.70
N ASN A 190 -2.23 -2.50 4.95
CA ASN A 190 -3.14 -2.61 6.07
C ASN A 190 -2.73 -1.71 7.22
N ILE A 191 -3.69 -1.44 8.10
CA ILE A 191 -3.45 -0.84 9.41
C ILE A 191 -3.96 -1.85 10.43
N ILE A 192 -3.15 -2.23 11.40
CA ILE A 192 -3.56 -3.03 12.56
C ILE A 192 -3.36 -2.21 13.83
N ASP A 193 -3.93 -2.65 14.94
CA ASP A 193 -3.95 -1.88 16.16
C ASP A 193 -3.74 -2.70 17.44
N SER A 194 -3.41 -1.97 18.50
CA SER A 194 -3.61 -2.37 19.89
C SER A 194 -4.00 -1.12 20.70
N ILE A 195 -4.94 -1.25 21.63
CA ILE A 195 -5.38 -0.14 22.49
C ILE A 195 -5.11 -0.51 23.94
N THR A 196 -4.45 0.40 24.65
CA THR A 196 -4.26 0.38 26.10
C THR A 196 -5.02 1.55 26.74
N SER A 197 -4.95 1.69 28.06
CA SER A 197 -5.51 2.86 28.75
C SER A 197 -4.75 4.17 28.45
N THR A 198 -3.52 4.08 27.95
CA THR A 198 -2.63 5.23 27.77
C THR A 198 -2.43 5.63 26.31
N PHE A 199 -2.50 4.68 25.38
CA PHE A 199 -2.31 4.94 23.96
C PHE A 199 -3.07 3.96 23.05
N THR A 200 -3.29 4.41 21.82
CA THR A 200 -3.62 3.54 20.67
C THR A 200 -2.37 3.36 19.83
N TRP A 201 -1.89 2.13 19.71
CA TRP A 201 -0.78 1.78 18.83
C TRP A 201 -1.31 1.36 17.48
N LEU A 202 -0.94 2.09 16.44
CA LEU A 202 -1.27 1.80 15.05
C LEU A 202 -0.03 1.30 14.33
N VAL A 203 -0.15 0.17 13.65
CA VAL A 203 0.91 -0.36 12.77
C VAL A 203 0.41 -0.36 11.35
N TYR A 204 1.03 0.48 10.53
CA TYR A 204 0.82 0.53 9.08
C TYR A 204 1.71 -0.51 8.43
N SER A 205 1.19 -1.23 7.44
CA SER A 205 1.95 -2.21 6.67
C SER A 205 1.78 -2.00 5.18
N TYR A 206 2.88 -2.09 4.44
CA TYR A 206 2.93 -2.13 2.97
C TYR A 206 3.40 -3.50 2.52
N GLY A 207 2.64 -4.17 1.66
CA GLY A 207 2.94 -5.52 1.17
C GLY A 207 3.21 -5.56 -0.34
N TRP A 208 4.16 -6.38 -0.78
CA TRP A 208 4.46 -6.61 -2.20
C TRP A 208 4.97 -8.03 -2.48
N GLY A 209 5.07 -8.41 -3.76
CA GLY A 209 5.37 -9.77 -4.20
C GLY A 209 4.09 -10.56 -4.49
N ASP A 210 4.02 -11.81 -4.02
CA ASP A 210 2.85 -12.69 -4.24
C ASP A 210 1.70 -12.39 -3.26
N CYS A 211 1.02 -11.25 -3.44
CA CYS A 211 -0.07 -10.84 -2.56
C CYS A 211 -1.37 -11.69 -2.64
N PRO A 212 -1.73 -12.35 -3.76
CA PRO A 212 -2.88 -13.28 -3.78
C PRO A 212 -2.79 -14.41 -2.75
N ASN A 213 -1.58 -14.89 -2.44
CA ASN A 213 -1.33 -15.94 -1.44
C ASN A 213 -0.80 -15.43 -0.09
N GLY A 214 -0.73 -14.10 0.10
CA GLY A 214 -0.02 -13.48 1.22
C GLY A 214 1.27 -12.84 0.74
N CYS A 215 1.35 -11.51 0.79
CA CYS A 215 2.46 -10.77 0.19
C CYS A 215 3.81 -11.31 0.72
N SER A 216 4.69 -11.71 -0.20
CA SER A 216 6.00 -12.32 0.14
C SER A 216 6.89 -11.38 0.96
N PHE A 217 6.66 -10.08 0.83
CA PHE A 217 7.40 -9.04 1.53
C PHE A 217 6.46 -8.05 2.20
N LYS A 218 6.85 -7.58 3.39
CA LYS A 218 6.10 -6.55 4.12
C LYS A 218 7.03 -5.60 4.87
N ARG A 219 6.71 -4.31 4.78
CA ARG A 219 7.30 -3.26 5.61
C ARG A 219 6.25 -2.75 6.59
N TYR A 220 6.67 -2.45 7.82
CA TYR A 220 5.81 -1.97 8.90
C TYR A 220 6.32 -0.65 9.48
N TRP A 221 5.39 0.20 9.94
CA TRP A 221 5.65 1.44 10.66
C TRP A 221 4.71 1.55 11.86
N GLY A 222 5.27 1.69 13.06
CA GLY A 222 4.50 1.78 14.30
C GLY A 222 4.38 3.21 14.79
N PHE A 223 3.17 3.58 15.22
CA PHE A 223 2.87 4.87 15.82
C PHE A 223 2.06 4.65 17.09
N LYS A 224 2.54 5.13 18.24
CA LYS A 224 1.71 5.25 19.44
C LYS A 224 1.06 6.62 19.44
N VAL A 225 -0.25 6.66 19.60
CA VAL A 225 -1.01 7.88 19.78
C VAL A 225 -1.53 7.92 21.20
N TYR A 226 -1.09 8.91 21.97
CA TYR A 226 -1.50 9.11 23.35
C TYR A 226 -2.86 9.83 23.44
N ASN A 227 -3.46 9.81 24.63
CA ASN A 227 -4.77 10.42 24.88
C ASN A 227 -4.82 11.93 24.65
N ASP A 228 -3.67 12.61 24.68
CA ASP A 228 -3.49 14.04 24.37
C ASP A 228 -3.22 14.32 22.87
N CYS A 229 -3.40 13.30 22.02
CA CYS A 229 -3.12 13.32 20.58
C CYS A 229 -1.63 13.45 20.23
N SER A 230 -0.70 13.40 21.19
CA SER A 230 0.72 13.33 20.86
C SER A 230 1.04 11.99 20.19
N VAL A 231 1.98 12.03 19.24
CA VAL A 231 2.33 10.87 18.41
C VAL A 231 3.80 10.53 18.60
N GLU A 232 4.06 9.28 18.94
CA GLU A 232 5.40 8.72 19.02
C GLU A 232 5.60 7.72 17.87
N TYR A 233 6.62 7.95 17.04
CA TYR A 233 7.03 6.99 16.03
C TYR A 233 7.93 5.93 16.65
N THR A 234 7.42 4.69 16.76
CA THR A 234 8.14 3.59 17.41
C THR A 234 9.14 2.88 16.50
N GLY A 235 9.30 3.34 15.26
CA GLY A 235 10.22 2.79 14.28
C GLY A 235 9.53 2.00 13.15
N SER A 236 10.36 1.44 12.27
CA SER A 236 9.93 0.60 11.15
C SER A 236 10.72 -0.70 11.09
N TYR A 237 10.07 -1.76 10.64
CA TYR A 237 10.61 -3.11 10.62
C TYR A 237 10.02 -3.94 9.47
N GLY A 238 10.42 -5.20 9.35
CA GLY A 238 10.09 -6.08 8.23
C GLY A 238 11.07 -5.92 7.07
N THR A 239 10.70 -6.43 5.90
CA THR A 239 11.51 -6.36 4.68
C THR A 239 11.85 -4.92 4.39
N SER A 240 13.14 -4.61 4.22
CA SER A 240 13.56 -3.25 3.88
C SER A 240 12.87 -2.83 2.58
N LEU A 241 12.32 -1.62 2.58
CA LEU A 241 11.98 -1.00 1.32
C LEU A 241 13.29 -0.78 0.57
N THR A 242 13.43 -1.45 -0.54
CA THR A 242 14.50 -1.21 -1.49
C THR A 242 14.15 0.03 -2.32
N VAL A 243 13.93 1.16 -1.65
CA VAL A 243 13.81 2.49 -2.26
C VAL A 243 15.17 3.13 -2.54
N GLY A 244 16.25 2.36 -2.40
CA GLY A 244 17.57 2.76 -2.87
C GLY A 244 17.72 2.47 -4.36
N ILE A 245 18.43 3.36 -5.05
CA ILE A 245 19.10 3.13 -6.35
C ILE A 245 19.79 1.74 -6.42
N LYS A 246 20.04 1.09 -5.28
CA LYS A 246 20.47 -0.31 -5.21
C LYS A 246 19.53 -1.34 -5.87
N GLU A 247 18.27 -1.08 -6.17
CA GLU A 247 17.47 -1.98 -7.05
C GLU A 247 17.47 -1.57 -8.53
N VAL A 248 18.11 -0.45 -8.89
CA VAL A 248 18.77 -0.36 -10.20
C VAL A 248 19.82 -1.48 -10.30
N LEU A 249 20.39 -2.00 -9.21
CA LEU A 249 21.30 -3.16 -9.29
C LEU A 249 20.59 -4.47 -9.62
N ASN A 250 19.25 -4.57 -9.56
CA ASN A 250 18.52 -5.63 -10.29
C ASN A 250 18.62 -5.45 -11.82
N SER A 251 19.39 -4.48 -12.30
CA SER A 251 19.92 -4.41 -13.66
C SER A 251 21.22 -5.18 -13.85
N PHE A 252 21.41 -6.32 -13.18
CA PHE A 252 22.37 -7.35 -13.62
C PHE A 252 22.03 -7.93 -15.00
N SER A 253 20.93 -7.47 -15.61
CA SER A 253 20.55 -7.58 -17.02
C SER A 253 20.72 -6.28 -17.83
N LYS A 254 21.56 -5.31 -17.43
CA LYS A 254 21.94 -4.15 -18.27
C LYS A 254 23.36 -4.23 -18.81
N SER A 255 23.64 -3.46 -19.85
CA SER A 255 24.99 -3.28 -20.39
C SER A 255 25.97 -2.80 -19.30
N ARG A 256 27.27 -3.05 -19.46
CA ARG A 256 28.34 -2.60 -18.57
C ARG A 256 29.37 -1.81 -19.37
N ALA A 257 29.76 -0.63 -18.91
CA ALA A 257 30.83 0.16 -19.53
C ALA A 257 32.09 0.17 -18.65
N TYR A 258 33.24 -0.29 -19.16
CA TYR A 258 34.50 -0.36 -18.42
C TYR A 258 35.74 -0.17 -19.32
N PRO A 259 36.86 0.37 -18.81
CA PRO A 259 36.97 0.97 -17.48
C PRO A 259 36.12 2.24 -17.37
N ASN A 260 35.67 2.57 -16.16
CA ASN A 260 34.98 3.82 -15.89
C ASN A 260 35.45 4.33 -14.52
N PRO A 261 36.31 5.36 -14.45
CA PRO A 261 36.72 6.25 -15.55
C PRO A 261 37.55 5.59 -16.66
N PHE A 262 37.53 6.16 -17.87
CA PHE A 262 38.30 5.72 -19.05
C PHE A 262 39.27 6.80 -19.55
N LYS A 263 40.25 6.39 -20.36
CA LYS A 263 41.19 7.26 -21.09
C LYS A 263 40.91 7.17 -22.59
N ASP A 264 41.66 6.34 -23.32
CA ASP A 264 41.55 6.28 -24.79
C ASP A 264 40.57 5.22 -25.28
N GLN A 265 40.13 4.30 -24.41
CA GLN A 265 39.24 3.20 -24.78
C GLN A 265 38.15 2.96 -23.73
N LEU A 266 36.96 2.65 -24.21
CA LEU A 266 35.82 2.24 -23.40
C LEU A 266 35.21 0.95 -23.97
N THR A 267 35.14 -0.10 -23.15
CA THR A 267 34.48 -1.36 -23.48
C THR A 267 33.05 -1.34 -22.98
N ILE A 268 32.10 -1.74 -23.82
CA ILE A 268 30.67 -1.86 -23.50
C ILE A 268 30.27 -3.32 -23.70
N GLN A 269 29.92 -4.01 -22.62
CA GLN A 269 29.46 -5.39 -22.64
C GLN A 269 27.94 -5.45 -22.46
N LEU A 270 27.24 -6.22 -23.28
CA LEU A 270 25.80 -6.48 -23.18
C LEU A 270 25.56 -7.86 -22.55
N PRO A 271 24.56 -8.03 -21.67
CA PRO A 271 24.26 -9.32 -21.05
C PRO A 271 23.29 -10.17 -21.91
N ILE A 272 23.42 -10.13 -23.24
CA ILE A 272 22.42 -10.70 -24.17
C ILE A 272 23.14 -11.46 -25.30
N ASN A 273 22.64 -12.65 -25.64
CA ASN A 273 22.99 -13.37 -26.87
C ASN A 273 22.27 -12.72 -28.07
N SER A 274 22.72 -11.54 -28.49
CA SER A 274 21.99 -10.66 -29.42
C SER A 274 22.23 -10.99 -30.90
N SER A 275 22.10 -12.24 -31.32
CA SER A 275 22.28 -12.64 -32.73
C SER A 275 21.12 -12.24 -33.67
N LYS A 276 20.15 -11.47 -33.17
CA LYS A 276 18.98 -11.00 -33.94
C LYS A 276 18.53 -9.57 -33.62
N ASP A 277 19.09 -8.95 -32.57
CA ASP A 277 18.63 -7.63 -32.10
C ASP A 277 19.53 -6.52 -32.64
N LYS A 278 18.91 -5.43 -33.11
CA LYS A 278 19.64 -4.21 -33.48
C LYS A 278 20.00 -3.44 -32.21
N VAL A 279 21.28 -3.26 -31.96
CA VAL A 279 21.82 -2.48 -30.84
C VAL A 279 22.22 -1.10 -31.35
N THR A 280 21.81 -0.03 -30.68
CA THR A 280 22.37 1.32 -30.91
C THR A 280 23.06 1.82 -29.65
N LEU A 281 24.31 2.25 -29.76
CA LEU A 281 25.05 2.92 -28.69
C LEU A 281 25.10 4.41 -28.99
N LYS A 282 24.67 5.24 -28.03
CA LYS A 282 24.69 6.70 -28.13
C LYS A 282 25.39 7.30 -26.92
N ILE A 283 26.41 8.11 -27.15
CA ILE A 283 27.11 8.87 -26.10
C ILE A 283 26.78 10.35 -26.25
N THR A 284 26.35 10.97 -25.16
CA THR A 284 26.02 12.40 -25.09
C THR A 284 26.81 13.09 -23.99
N ASN A 285 27.16 14.37 -24.17
CA ASN A 285 27.76 15.18 -23.10
C ASN A 285 26.69 15.73 -22.14
N THR A 286 27.11 16.46 -21.10
CA THR A 286 26.19 17.06 -20.10
C THR A 286 25.24 18.12 -20.66
N LEU A 287 25.51 18.66 -21.86
CA LEU A 287 24.63 19.59 -22.59
C LEU A 287 23.63 18.86 -23.49
N GLY A 288 23.63 17.52 -23.51
CA GLY A 288 22.77 16.71 -24.36
C GLY A 288 23.23 16.59 -25.81
N ARG A 289 24.40 17.14 -26.17
CA ARG A 289 24.97 17.00 -27.53
C ARG A 289 25.49 15.58 -27.73
N THR A 290 25.05 14.92 -28.80
CA THR A 290 25.57 13.61 -29.21
C THR A 290 27.02 13.75 -29.66
N ILE A 291 27.88 12.94 -29.04
CA ILE A 291 29.32 12.84 -29.34
C ILE A 291 29.60 11.63 -30.23
N LEU A 292 28.89 10.54 -29.99
CA LEU A 292 29.01 9.29 -30.76
C LEU A 292 27.65 8.62 -30.87
N GLN A 293 27.35 8.06 -32.04
CA GLN A 293 26.21 7.17 -32.22
C GLN A 293 26.57 6.09 -33.25
N ASN A 294 26.56 4.82 -32.82
CA ASN A 294 26.87 3.67 -33.67
C ASN A 294 25.77 2.61 -33.54
N ASP A 295 25.42 2.01 -34.67
CA ASP A 295 24.51 0.86 -34.75
C ASP A 295 25.30 -0.42 -34.93
N PHE A 296 24.88 -1.48 -34.26
CA PHE A 296 25.51 -2.79 -34.29
C PHE A 296 24.46 -3.90 -34.34
N SER A 297 24.87 -5.04 -34.88
CA SER A 297 24.14 -6.31 -34.79
C SER A 297 25.13 -7.40 -34.35
N ASP A 298 24.62 -8.44 -33.69
CA ASP A 298 25.34 -9.71 -33.48
C ASP A 298 26.65 -9.61 -32.68
N LYS A 299 26.73 -8.68 -31.72
CA LYS A 299 27.89 -8.52 -30.83
C LYS A 299 27.48 -8.28 -29.38
N GLU A 300 28.12 -9.01 -28.48
CA GLU A 300 27.93 -8.91 -27.03
C GLU A 300 28.89 -7.92 -26.37
N SER A 301 29.93 -7.47 -27.09
CA SER A 301 30.93 -6.54 -26.56
C SER A 301 31.45 -5.59 -27.65
N PHE A 302 31.67 -4.34 -27.26
CA PHE A 302 32.13 -3.25 -28.13
C PHE A 302 33.29 -2.51 -27.48
N VAL A 303 34.39 -2.32 -28.21
CA VAL A 303 35.49 -1.46 -27.78
C VAL A 303 35.42 -0.17 -28.60
N LEU A 304 35.24 0.96 -27.92
CA LEU A 304 35.18 2.28 -28.54
C LEU A 304 36.53 2.99 -28.36
N ASN A 305 37.06 3.55 -29.45
CA ASN A 305 38.15 4.51 -29.37
C ASN A 305 37.59 5.88 -28.95
N THR A 306 38.09 6.40 -27.84
CA THR A 306 37.62 7.62 -27.18
C THR A 306 38.75 8.64 -26.98
N SER A 307 39.89 8.47 -27.64
CA SER A 307 41.04 9.38 -27.53
C SER A 307 40.73 10.82 -27.94
N VAL A 308 39.73 11.00 -28.81
CA VAL A 308 39.28 12.32 -29.27
C VAL A 308 38.23 12.97 -28.36
N PHE A 309 37.79 12.29 -27.29
CA PHE A 309 36.80 12.82 -26.37
C PHE A 309 37.49 13.77 -25.38
N PRO A 310 36.98 15.00 -25.19
CA PRO A 310 37.43 15.87 -24.11
C PRO A 310 37.23 15.21 -22.73
N ASP A 311 38.04 15.59 -21.75
CA ASP A 311 37.84 15.13 -20.37
C ASP A 311 36.52 15.66 -19.81
N GLY A 312 35.80 14.82 -19.06
CA GLY A 312 34.49 15.19 -18.55
C GLY A 312 33.52 14.02 -18.33
N ILE A 313 32.26 14.39 -18.09
CA ILE A 313 31.17 13.46 -17.81
C ILE A 313 30.33 13.26 -19.07
N TYR A 314 30.03 12.01 -19.39
CA TYR A 314 29.17 11.63 -20.49
C TYR A 314 28.06 10.67 -20.04
N ILE A 315 26.99 10.61 -20.83
CA ILE A 315 25.88 9.66 -20.68
C ILE A 315 25.90 8.70 -21.87
N LEU A 316 26.15 7.43 -21.58
CA LEU A 316 26.01 6.31 -22.51
C LEU A 316 24.56 5.79 -22.45
N THR A 317 23.88 5.79 -23.60
CA THR A 317 22.57 5.17 -23.78
C THR A 317 22.68 4.01 -24.75
N THR A 318 22.17 2.85 -24.37
CA THR A 318 22.04 1.67 -25.23
C THR A 318 20.58 1.50 -25.60
N TYR A 319 20.31 1.29 -26.88
CA TYR A 319 18.99 0.93 -27.40
C TYR A 319 19.03 -0.50 -27.94
N LEU A 320 17.94 -1.23 -27.77
CA LEU A 320 17.66 -2.50 -28.45
C LEU A 320 16.38 -2.35 -29.26
N ASN A 321 16.44 -2.63 -30.55
CA ASN A 321 15.29 -2.51 -31.46
C ASN A 321 14.56 -1.16 -31.28
N ASN A 322 15.34 -0.07 -31.24
CA ASN A 322 14.92 1.33 -31.01
C ASN A 322 14.32 1.64 -29.63
N SER A 323 14.27 0.70 -28.70
CA SER A 323 13.83 0.93 -27.32
C SER A 323 15.02 1.15 -26.39
N ILE A 324 14.93 2.11 -25.46
CA ILE A 324 16.01 2.35 -24.49
C ILE A 324 16.17 1.12 -23.60
N TYR A 325 17.35 0.52 -23.64
CA TYR A 325 17.71 -0.65 -22.86
C TYR A 325 18.44 -0.28 -21.57
N SER A 326 19.41 0.64 -21.66
CA SER A 326 20.18 1.07 -20.50
C SER A 326 20.73 2.48 -20.66
N ILE A 327 20.88 3.18 -19.53
CA ILE A 327 21.53 4.49 -19.46
C ILE A 327 22.60 4.41 -18.37
N GLN A 328 23.82 4.87 -18.66
CA GLN A 328 24.96 4.85 -17.76
C GLN A 328 25.75 6.16 -17.80
N LYS A 329 26.19 6.63 -16.63
CA LYS A 329 27.16 7.73 -16.53
C LYS A 329 28.58 7.17 -16.67
N ILE A 330 29.37 7.77 -17.56
CA ILE A 330 30.78 7.43 -17.79
C ILE A 330 31.66 8.68 -17.67
N ILE A 331 32.92 8.52 -17.26
CA ILE A 331 33.85 9.62 -16.95
C ILE A 331 35.13 9.44 -17.76
N LYS A 332 35.51 10.46 -18.53
CA LYS A 332 36.79 10.55 -19.25
C LYS A 332 37.81 11.35 -18.43
N HIS A 333 39.01 10.80 -18.29
CA HIS A 333 40.18 11.43 -17.66
C HIS A 333 41.35 11.60 -18.61
#